data_AF-A0A3D0P952-F1
#
_entry.id   AF-A0A3D0P952-F1
#
_cell.length_a   1.000
_cell.length_b   1.000
_cell.length_c   1.000
_cell.angle_alpha   90.00
_cell.angle_beta   90.00
_cell.angle_gamma   90.00
#
_symmetry.space_group_name_H-M   'P 1'
#
loop_
_entity.id
_entity.type
_entity.pdbx_description
1 polymer ?
#
loop_
_entity_poly.entity_id
_entity_poly.type
_entity_poly.pdbx_seq_one_letter_code
_entity_poly.pdbx_strand_id
1 'polypeptide(L)'
;MIKPARAKREKFAERINELIAAERPLRELAGNLSRVAKYAIDEANSLSLERVEVRLPRLPKKLDGFRVIHLSDIHHSPFTSLDHIRRAVKVANRLKPDMFVLTGDYVS
;
A
#
# COMPACT_ATOMS: atom_id res chain seq x y z
N MET A 1 47.32 -38.31 32.85
CA MET A 1 47.20 -36.86 32.54
C MET A 1 46.16 -36.70 31.43
N ILE A 2 44.89 -36.40 31.77
CA ILE A 2 43.79 -36.32 30.78
C ILE A 2 43.10 -34.95 30.97
N LYS A 3 43.24 -34.05 29.99
CA LYS A 3 42.44 -32.80 29.85
C LYS A 3 41.33 -33.03 28.80
N PRO A 4 40.18 -32.33 28.90
CA PRO A 4 38.89 -33.01 28.96
C PRO A 4 38.01 -32.86 27.71
N ALA A 5 37.09 -33.81 27.51
CA ALA A 5 36.04 -33.80 26.47
C ALA A 5 34.97 -32.69 26.63
N ARG A 6 35.05 -31.88 27.68
CA ARG A 6 34.07 -30.84 28.05
C ARG A 6 34.08 -29.64 27.09
N ALA A 7 35.28 -29.21 26.68
CA ALA A 7 35.47 -28.03 25.81
C ALA A 7 34.86 -28.19 24.40
N LYS A 8 34.71 -29.42 23.91
CA LYS A 8 34.15 -29.69 22.57
C LYS A 8 32.61 -29.62 22.57
N ARG A 9 31.97 -29.94 23.70
CA ARG A 9 30.50 -29.85 23.89
C ARG A 9 30.05 -28.40 24.09
N GLU A 10 30.83 -27.62 24.85
CA GLU A 10 30.58 -26.18 25.06
C GLU A 10 30.64 -25.40 23.73
N LYS A 11 31.67 -25.63 22.92
CA LYS A 11 31.80 -25.00 21.58
C LYS A 11 30.67 -25.36 20.61
N PHE A 12 30.08 -26.54 20.72
CA PHE A 12 28.97 -26.94 19.85
C PHE A 12 27.66 -26.25 20.25
N ALA A 13 27.41 -26.15 21.56
CA ALA A 13 26.25 -25.44 22.10
C ALA A 13 26.32 -23.93 21.81
N GLU A 14 27.51 -23.32 21.91
CA GLU A 14 27.73 -21.91 21.53
C GLU A 14 27.39 -21.68 20.05
N ARG A 15 27.84 -22.57 19.16
CA ARG A 15 27.60 -22.44 17.71
C ARG A 15 26.13 -22.61 17.34
N ILE A 16 25.39 -23.47 18.04
CA ILE A 16 23.93 -23.59 17.90
C ILE A 16 23.24 -22.32 18.40
N ASN A 17 23.66 -21.78 19.54
CA ASN A 17 23.10 -20.54 20.07
C ASN A 17 23.37 -19.34 19.15
N GLU A 18 24.55 -19.26 18.53
CA GLU A 18 24.87 -18.25 17.52
C GLU A 18 23.99 -18.39 16.26
N LEU A 19 23.76 -19.61 15.78
CA LEU A 19 22.88 -19.86 14.64
C LEU A 19 21.42 -19.49 14.96
N ILE A 20 20.92 -19.86 16.15
CA ILE A 20 19.58 -19.48 16.61
C ILE A 20 19.49 -17.96 16.82
N ALA A 21 20.55 -17.34 17.34
CA ALA A 21 20.64 -15.89 17.52
C ALA A 21 20.78 -15.14 16.20
N ALA A 22 21.30 -15.76 15.14
CA ALA A 22 21.31 -15.22 13.77
C ALA A 22 19.96 -15.37 13.06
N GLU A 23 19.16 -16.40 13.40
CA GLU A 23 17.80 -16.55 12.88
C GLU A 23 16.80 -15.56 13.48
N ARG A 24 16.92 -15.19 14.76
CA ARG A 24 16.03 -14.19 15.39
C ARG A 24 16.01 -12.84 14.67
N PRO A 25 17.14 -12.18 14.36
CA PRO A 25 17.15 -10.92 13.64
C PRO A 25 16.64 -11.07 12.21
N LEU A 26 16.85 -12.23 11.56
CA LEU A 26 16.27 -12.50 10.24
C LEU A 26 14.74 -12.63 10.31
N ARG A 27 14.19 -13.29 11.33
CA ARG A 27 12.74 -13.40 11.55
C ARG A 27 12.12 -12.06 11.93
N GLU A 28 12.79 -11.27 12.75
CA GLU A 28 12.35 -9.90 13.09
C GLU A 28 12.39 -8.99 11.87
N LEU A 29 13.45 -9.06 11.06
CA LEU A 29 13.56 -8.34 9.80
C LEU A 29 12.44 -8.74 8.83
N ALA A 30 12.22 -10.05 8.65
CA ALA A 30 11.14 -10.57 7.80
C ALA A 30 9.76 -10.12 8.31
N GLY A 31 9.53 -10.14 9.63
CA GLY A 31 8.30 -9.68 10.25
C GLY A 31 8.06 -8.17 10.09
N ASN A 32 9.11 -7.36 10.17
CA ASN A 32 9.06 -5.93 9.94
C ASN A 32 8.80 -5.61 8.45
N LEU A 33 9.51 -6.28 7.53
CA LEU A 33 9.28 -6.16 6.08
C LEU A 33 7.84 -6.54 5.71
N SER A 34 7.31 -7.62 6.30
CA SER A 34 5.93 -8.05 6.08
C SER A 34 4.91 -6.99 6.55
N ARG A 35 5.18 -6.32 7.68
CA ARG A 35 4.34 -5.22 8.17
C ARG A 35 4.38 -4.00 7.26
N VAL A 36 5.56 -3.61 6.78
CA VAL A 36 5.71 -2.51 5.82
C VAL A 36 4.97 -2.82 4.51
N ALA A 37 5.13 -4.03 3.99
CA ALA A 37 4.43 -4.46 2.77
C ALA A 37 2.91 -4.43 2.95
N LYS A 38 2.40 -4.93 4.10
CA LYS A 38 0.98 -4.86 4.41
C LYS A 38 0.48 -3.42 4.51
N TYR A 39 1.20 -2.54 5.20
CA TYR A 39 0.84 -1.13 5.30
C TYR A 39 0.78 -0.46 3.94
N ALA A 40 1.77 -0.70 3.07
CA ALA A 40 1.79 -0.15 1.71
C ALA A 40 0.60 -0.65 0.88
N ILE A 41 0.22 -1.92 1.01
CA ILE A 41 -0.98 -2.48 0.36
C ILE A 41 -2.26 -1.84 0.91
N ASP A 42 -2.35 -1.66 2.23
CA ASP A 42 -3.52 -1.07 2.88
C ASP A 42 -3.69 0.41 2.49
N GLU A 43 -2.59 1.17 2.45
CA GLU A 43 -2.57 2.55 1.98
C GLU A 43 -2.99 2.65 0.51
N ALA A 44 -2.40 1.81 -0.36
CA ALA A 44 -2.75 1.76 -1.78
C ALA A 44 -4.23 1.38 -2.01
N ASN A 45 -4.83 0.61 -1.10
CA ASN A 45 -6.24 0.24 -1.16
C ASN A 45 -7.18 1.22 -0.44
N SER A 46 -6.64 2.27 0.19
CA SER A 46 -7.43 3.31 0.83
C SER A 46 -8.07 4.21 -0.23
N LEU A 47 -9.34 4.55 -0.03
CA LEU A 47 -10.07 5.46 -0.92
C LEU A 47 -10.25 6.80 -0.20
N SER A 48 -9.60 7.84 -0.70
CA SER A 48 -9.75 9.21 -0.22
C SER A 48 -10.58 10.04 -1.21
N LEU A 49 -11.24 11.08 -0.71
CA LEU A 49 -11.91 12.08 -1.54
C LEU A 49 -11.15 13.39 -1.40
N GLU A 50 -10.44 13.78 -2.45
CA GLU A 50 -9.81 15.09 -2.53
C GLU A 50 -10.70 16.07 -3.29
N ARG A 51 -10.77 17.32 -2.82
CA ARG A 51 -11.50 18.41 -3.47
C ARG A 51 -10.50 19.50 -3.84
N VAL A 52 -10.20 19.59 -5.13
CA VAL A 52 -9.30 20.61 -5.67
C VAL A 52 -10.12 21.73 -6.31
N GLU A 53 -9.95 22.96 -5.82
CA GLU A 53 -10.56 24.14 -6.43
C GLU A 53 -9.63 24.67 -7.54
N VAL A 54 -10.09 24.63 -8.78
CA VAL A 54 -9.34 25.14 -9.93
C VAL A 54 -9.88 26.53 -10.30
N ARG A 55 -9.09 27.58 -10.05
CA ARG A 55 -9.48 28.96 -10.38
C ARG A 55 -8.98 29.34 -11.77
N LEU A 56 -9.91 29.68 -12.65
CA LEU A 56 -9.61 30.07 -14.03
C LEU A 56 -10.01 31.54 -14.26
N PRO A 57 -9.06 32.46 -14.52
CA PRO A 57 -9.34 33.90 -14.61
C PRO A 57 -10.37 34.31 -15.66
N ARG A 58 -10.55 33.49 -16.69
CA ARG A 58 -11.47 33.74 -17.82
C ARG A 58 -12.62 32.73 -17.88
N LEU A 59 -12.95 32.08 -16.75
CA LEU A 59 -14.08 31.16 -16.71
C LEU A 59 -15.39 31.93 -16.90
N PRO A 60 -16.25 31.52 -17.85
CA PRO A 60 -17.60 32.08 -17.94
C PRO A 60 -18.34 31.91 -16.61
N LYS A 61 -19.00 32.98 -16.11
CA LYS A 61 -19.71 32.96 -14.82
C LYS A 61 -20.70 31.81 -14.66
N LYS A 62 -21.31 31.34 -15.76
CA LYS A 62 -22.23 30.21 -15.77
C LYS A 62 -21.59 28.85 -15.41
N LEU A 63 -20.26 28.76 -15.45
CA LEU A 63 -19.48 27.56 -15.08
C LEU A 63 -18.83 27.72 -13.71
N ASP A 64 -19.06 28.84 -13.01
CA ASP A 64 -18.60 28.98 -11.63
C ASP A 64 -19.32 27.94 -10.75
N GLY A 65 -18.53 27.21 -9.95
CA GLY A 65 -19.03 26.07 -9.18
C GLY A 65 -19.33 24.81 -9.99
N PHE A 66 -18.97 24.73 -11.28
CA PHE A 66 -19.09 23.50 -12.08
C PHE A 66 -18.18 22.41 -11.50
N ARG A 67 -18.76 21.26 -11.14
CA ARG A 67 -18.05 20.17 -10.46
C ARG A 67 -17.78 19.02 -11.42
N VAL A 68 -16.51 18.65 -11.49
CA VAL A 68 -16.04 17.49 -12.25
C VAL A 68 -15.59 16.40 -11.28
N ILE A 69 -15.94 15.15 -11.59
CA ILE A 69 -15.24 13.99 -11.05
C ILE A 69 -14.37 13.41 -12.15
N HIS A 70 -13.09 13.25 -11.85
CA HIS A 70 -12.11 12.66 -12.74
C HIS A 70 -11.69 11.29 -12.19
N LEU A 71 -11.88 10.23 -12.98
CA LEU A 71 -11.46 8.87 -12.66
C LEU A 71 -10.45 8.39 -13.71
N SER A 72 -9.23 8.13 -13.29
CA SER A 72 -8.12 7.65 -14.12
C SER A 72 -7.23 6.71 -13.33
N ASP A 73 -6.30 6.04 -14.01
CA ASP A 73 -5.19 5.32 -13.37
C ASP A 73 -5.66 4.27 -12.36
N ILE A 74 -6.78 3.62 -12.66
CA ILE A 74 -7.39 2.61 -11.79
C ILE A 74 -6.61 1.28 -11.81
N HIS A 75 -5.67 1.10 -12.76
CA HIS A 75 -4.67 0.01 -12.78
C HIS A 75 -5.20 -1.34 -12.25
N HIS A 76 -6.32 -1.80 -12.81
CA HIS A 76 -6.97 -3.02 -12.36
C HIS A 76 -6.00 -4.19 -12.54
N SER A 77 -5.62 -4.80 -11.42
CA SER A 77 -4.58 -5.82 -11.33
C SER A 77 -4.84 -6.69 -10.09
N PRO A 78 -4.06 -7.76 -9.82
CA PRO A 78 -4.20 -8.55 -8.60
C PRO A 78 -4.07 -7.75 -7.30
N PHE A 79 -3.46 -6.56 -7.36
CA PHE A 79 -3.32 -5.65 -6.22
C PHE A 79 -4.46 -4.62 -6.10
N THR A 80 -5.23 -4.41 -7.19
CA THR A 80 -6.38 -3.49 -7.24
C THR A 80 -7.66 -4.25 -7.56
N SER A 81 -8.38 -4.66 -6.51
CA SER A 81 -9.60 -5.46 -6.64
C SER A 81 -10.75 -4.74 -7.34
N LEU A 82 -11.62 -5.49 -8.04
CA LEU A 82 -12.89 -4.95 -8.57
C LEU A 82 -13.76 -4.32 -7.49
N ASP A 83 -13.69 -4.82 -6.26
CA ASP A 83 -14.46 -4.25 -5.14
C ASP A 83 -13.94 -2.88 -4.73
N HIS A 84 -12.63 -2.63 -4.79
CA HIS A 84 -12.08 -1.29 -4.61
C HIS A 84 -12.64 -0.33 -5.67
N ILE A 85 -12.63 -0.74 -6.94
CA ILE A 85 -13.17 0.05 -8.06
C ILE A 85 -14.67 0.34 -7.85
N ARG A 86 -15.46 -0.67 -7.48
CA ARG A 86 -16.90 -0.50 -7.18
C ARG A 86 -17.14 0.49 -6.05
N ARG A 87 -16.30 0.51 -5.00
CA ARG A 87 -16.39 1.51 -3.92
C ARG A 87 -16.12 2.91 -4.44
N ALA A 88 -15.06 3.10 -5.24
CA ALA A 88 -14.74 4.39 -5.85
C ALA A 88 -15.89 4.92 -6.70
N VAL A 89 -16.43 4.09 -7.60
CA VAL A 89 -17.59 4.43 -8.45
C VAL A 89 -18.83 4.76 -7.61
N LYS A 90 -19.10 4.01 -6.54
CA LYS A 90 -20.24 4.27 -5.64
C LYS A 90 -20.11 5.62 -4.92
N VAL A 91 -18.91 5.97 -4.46
CA VAL A 91 -18.65 7.29 -3.86
C VAL A 91 -18.81 8.39 -4.90
N ALA A 92 -18.20 8.22 -6.08
CA ALA A 92 -18.27 9.17 -7.18
C ALA A 92 -19.73 9.49 -7.59
N ASN A 93 -20.56 8.45 -7.77
CA ASN A 93 -21.98 8.62 -8.11
C ASN A 93 -22.78 9.36 -7.02
N ARG A 94 -22.42 9.22 -5.74
CA ARG A 94 -23.11 9.92 -4.64
C ARG A 94 -22.82 11.42 -4.59
N LEU A 95 -21.70 11.86 -5.16
CA LEU A 95 -21.29 13.26 -5.15
C LEU A 95 -22.07 14.14 -6.13
N LYS A 96 -22.79 13.52 -7.09
CA LYS A 96 -23.64 14.19 -8.09
C LYS A 96 -22.91 15.36 -8.77
N PRO A 97 -21.79 15.11 -9.47
CA PRO A 97 -21.09 16.15 -10.22
C PRO A 97 -21.91 16.56 -11.44
N ASP A 98 -21.48 17.65 -12.09
CA ASP A 98 -22.04 18.09 -13.36
C ASP A 98 -21.45 17.29 -14.53
N MET A 99 -20.24 16.75 -14.37
CA MET A 99 -19.57 15.92 -15.37
C MET A 99 -18.66 14.86 -14.75
N PHE A 100 -18.66 13.67 -15.36
CA PHE A 100 -17.64 12.64 -15.14
C PHE A 100 -16.64 12.67 -16.27
N VAL A 101 -15.36 12.62 -15.95
CA VAL A 101 -14.25 12.57 -16.91
C VAL A 101 -13.44 11.30 -16.67
N LEU A 102 -13.22 10.56 -17.75
CA LEU A 102 -12.54 9.27 -17.77
C LEU A 102 -11.35 9.38 -18.73
N THR A 103 -10.11 9.48 -18.22
CA THR A 103 -8.93 9.75 -19.06
C THR A 103 -8.03 8.54 -19.34
N GLY A 104 -8.37 7.35 -18.84
CA GLY A 104 -7.67 6.11 -19.17
C GLY A 104 -6.83 5.51 -18.04
N ASP A 105 -6.02 4.54 -18.43
CA ASP A 105 -5.18 3.67 -17.58
C ASP A 105 -5.97 2.85 -16.53
N TYR A 106 -6.90 2.03 -17.03
CA TYR A 106 -7.80 1.26 -16.19
C TYR A 106 -7.36 -0.19 -15.95
N VAL A 107 -6.50 -0.74 -16.81
CA VAL A 107 -6.12 -2.15 -16.83
C VAL A 107 -4.62 -2.24 -17.08
N SER A 108 -3.94 -3.13 -16.35
CA SER A 108 -2.49 -3.35 -16.44
C SER A 108 -2.14 -4.81 -16.62
#